data_AF-A0A3P7HX57-F1
#
_entry.id   AF-A0A3P7HX57-F1
#
_cell.length_a   1.000
_cell.length_b   1.000
_cell.length_c   1.000
_cell.angle_alpha   90.00
_cell.angle_beta   90.00
_cell.angle_gamma   90.00
#
_symmetry.space_group_name_H-M   'P 1'
#
loop_
_entity.id
_entity.type
_entity.pdbx_description
1 polymer ?
#
loop_
_entity_poly.entity_id
_entity_poly.type
_entity_poly.pdbx_seq_one_letter_code
_entity_poly.pdbx_strand_id
1 'polypeptide(L)'
;MRLTSDIYSAFVKSISVTLVKAAGKRVVEAYDSKAEDEKKSLLLSIANTCGPEMSALENAILLYKKNSSMVHEVREAATPVHFRLLQSIGNLPGGIRVICDMRAHLLVANYEAVHPVEGVVDIKKRVGPHRR
;
A
#
# COMPACT_ATOMS: atom_id res chain seq x y z
N MET A 1 -4.91 -10.48 12.33
CA MET A 1 -4.61 -9.63 13.51
C MET A 1 -3.12 -9.54 13.85
N ARG A 2 -2.28 -10.59 13.66
CA ARG A 2 -0.82 -10.50 13.92
C ARG A 2 -0.05 -9.61 12.93
N LEU A 3 -0.33 -9.73 11.62
CA LEU A 3 0.40 -8.99 10.58
C LEU A 3 0.33 -7.46 10.74
N THR A 4 -0.86 -6.90 11.00
CA THR A 4 -1.05 -5.45 11.16
C THR A 4 -0.37 -4.91 12.42
N SER A 5 -0.40 -5.67 13.51
CA SER A 5 0.36 -5.38 14.74
C SER A 5 1.87 -5.38 14.50
N ASP A 6 2.37 -6.34 13.72
CA ASP A 6 3.79 -6.47 13.39
C ASP A 6 4.29 -5.33 12.49
N ILE A 7 3.47 -4.88 11.53
CA ILE A 7 3.73 -3.68 10.73
C ILE A 7 3.83 -2.47 11.66
N TYR A 8 2.82 -2.26 12.49
CA TYR A 8 2.80 -1.10 13.40
C TYR A 8 4.04 -1.05 14.30
N SER A 9 4.41 -2.20 14.90
CA SER A 9 5.62 -2.31 15.71
C SER A 9 6.90 -1.99 14.92
N ALA A 10 7.02 -2.51 13.70
CA ALA A 10 8.20 -2.30 12.86
C ALA A 10 8.37 -0.84 12.40
N PHE A 11 7.28 -0.11 12.17
CA PHE A 11 7.32 1.23 11.57
C PHE A 11 7.14 2.38 12.56
N VAL A 12 6.49 2.13 13.69
CA VAL A 12 6.25 3.14 14.74
C VAL A 12 7.26 3.02 15.88
N LYS A 13 7.65 1.79 16.25
CA LYS A 13 8.52 1.55 17.41
C LYS A 13 9.98 1.25 17.05
N SER A 14 10.30 1.04 15.78
CA SER A 14 11.66 0.69 15.35
C SER A 14 12.17 1.58 14.22
N ILE A 15 13.43 1.98 14.30
CA ILE A 15 14.17 2.70 13.26
C ILE A 15 15.03 1.71 12.42
N SER A 16 14.95 0.41 12.73
CA SER A 16 15.76 -0.60 12.05
C SER A 16 15.32 -0.83 10.62
N VAL A 17 16.18 -0.45 9.67
CA VAL A 17 16.01 -0.67 8.23
C VAL A 17 15.73 -2.15 7.93
N THR A 18 16.38 -3.07 8.65
CA THR A 18 16.18 -4.52 8.50
C THR A 18 14.76 -4.95 8.89
N LEU A 19 14.22 -4.41 9.99
CA LEU A 19 12.86 -4.73 10.43
C LEU A 19 11.79 -4.15 9.49
N VAL A 20 12.01 -2.94 9.00
CA VAL A 20 11.16 -2.28 8.00
C VAL A 20 11.11 -3.08 6.70
N LYS A 21 12.27 -3.56 6.21
CA LYS A 21 12.37 -4.40 5.02
C LYS A 21 11.68 -5.76 5.23
N ALA A 22 11.89 -6.40 6.39
CA ALA A 22 11.24 -7.66 6.74
C ALA A 22 9.72 -7.52 6.82
N ALA A 23 9.21 -6.41 7.35
CA ALA A 23 7.78 -6.11 7.40
C ALA A 23 7.19 -5.99 5.99
N GLY A 24 7.87 -5.27 5.08
CA GLY A 24 7.46 -5.18 3.67
C GLY A 24 7.40 -6.56 3.01
N LYS A 25 8.45 -7.38 3.18
CA LYS A 25 8.48 -8.74 2.63
C LYS A 25 7.33 -9.61 3.13
N ARG A 26 7.05 -9.58 4.44
CA ARG A 26 5.93 -10.34 5.03
C ARG A 26 4.57 -9.92 4.48
N VAL A 27 4.38 -8.64 4.19
CA VAL A 27 3.13 -8.16 3.57
C VAL A 27 3.00 -8.67 2.15
N VAL A 28 4.08 -8.68 1.37
CA VAL A 28 4.08 -9.28 0.02
C VAL A 28 3.76 -10.77 0.09
N GLU A 29 4.43 -11.53 0.96
CA GLU A 29 4.18 -12.96 1.15
C GLU A 29 2.73 -13.23 1.57
N ALA A 30 2.19 -12.42 2.49
CA ALA A 30 0.79 -12.51 2.90
C ALA A 30 -0.17 -12.20 1.75
N TYR A 31 0.11 -11.18 0.94
CA TYR A 31 -0.69 -10.78 -0.21
C TYR A 31 -0.67 -11.83 -1.32
N ASP A 32 0.49 -12.39 -1.64
CA ASP A 32 0.63 -13.42 -2.68
C ASP A 32 -0.02 -14.75 -2.26
N SER A 33 -0.05 -15.04 -0.96
CA SER A 33 -0.71 -16.24 -0.43
C SER A 33 -2.25 -16.18 -0.46
N LYS A 34 -2.84 -15.02 -0.77
CA LYS A 34 -4.28 -14.80 -0.74
C LYS A 34 -4.93 -15.03 -2.10
N ALA A 35 -6.14 -15.59 -2.07
CA ALA A 35 -7.00 -15.66 -3.24
C ALA A 35 -7.40 -14.25 -3.72
N GLU A 36 -7.70 -14.08 -5.01
CA GLU A 36 -7.93 -12.77 -5.63
C GLU A 36 -9.06 -11.97 -4.94
N ASP A 37 -10.12 -12.65 -4.54
CA ASP A 37 -11.27 -12.08 -3.82
C ASP A 37 -10.93 -11.67 -2.38
N GLU A 38 -9.93 -12.30 -1.76
CA GLU A 38 -9.48 -11.97 -0.40
C GLU A 38 -8.42 -10.86 -0.34
N LYS A 39 -7.68 -10.62 -1.43
CA LYS A 39 -6.60 -9.62 -1.48
C LYS A 39 -7.10 -8.22 -1.12
N LYS A 40 -8.27 -7.83 -1.62
CA LYS A 40 -8.88 -6.53 -1.30
C LYS A 40 -9.15 -6.38 0.20
N SER A 41 -9.67 -7.42 0.84
CA SER A 41 -9.94 -7.43 2.28
C SER A 41 -8.66 -7.25 3.10
N LEU A 42 -7.58 -7.95 2.72
CA LEU A 42 -6.26 -7.76 3.32
C LEU A 42 -5.79 -6.30 3.21
N LEU A 43 -5.83 -5.72 2.01
CA LEU A 43 -5.36 -4.36 1.77
C LEU A 43 -6.17 -3.31 2.54
N LEU A 44 -7.50 -3.49 2.61
CA LEU A 44 -8.37 -2.64 3.43
C LEU A 44 -8.04 -2.76 4.92
N SER A 45 -7.74 -3.97 5.42
CA SER A 45 -7.32 -4.15 6.82
C SER A 45 -6.02 -3.41 7.14
N ILE A 46 -5.06 -3.38 6.20
CA ILE A 46 -3.81 -2.64 6.34
C ILE A 46 -4.10 -1.14 6.36
N ALA A 47 -4.91 -0.64 5.43
CA ALA A 47 -5.27 0.78 5.37
C ALA A 47 -5.96 1.26 6.67
N ASN A 48 -6.89 0.47 7.19
CA ASN A 48 -7.63 0.81 8.41
C ASN A 48 -6.79 0.74 9.68
N THR A 49 -5.75 -0.10 9.72
CA THR A 49 -4.92 -0.29 10.93
C THR A 49 -3.62 0.52 10.91
N CYS A 50 -3.10 0.82 9.71
CA CYS A 50 -1.80 1.48 9.52
C CYS A 50 -1.97 2.93 9.06
N GLY A 51 -2.90 3.67 9.69
CA GLY A 51 -3.08 5.10 9.51
C GLY A 51 -2.00 5.94 10.20
N PRO A 52 -2.23 7.24 10.40
CA PRO A 52 -1.37 8.10 11.23
C PRO A 52 -1.36 7.62 12.69
N GLU A 53 -0.28 7.92 13.41
CA GLU A 53 -0.22 7.72 14.86
C GLU A 53 -1.03 8.84 15.52
N MET A 54 -2.27 8.52 15.90
CA MET A 54 -3.26 9.53 16.30
C MET A 54 -2.80 10.34 17.51
N SER A 55 -2.10 9.74 18.48
CA SER A 55 -1.63 10.47 19.66
C SER A 55 -0.55 11.50 19.31
N ALA A 56 0.42 11.15 18.46
CA ALA A 56 1.43 12.08 17.96
C ALA A 56 0.80 13.17 17.08
N LEU A 57 -0.18 12.82 16.24
CA LEU A 57 -0.88 13.79 15.40
C LEU A 57 -1.66 14.81 16.23
N GLU A 58 -2.42 14.35 17.22
CA GLU A 58 -3.15 15.23 18.14
C GLU A 58 -2.20 16.16 18.90
N ASN A 59 -1.08 15.64 19.41
CA ASN A 59 -0.06 16.46 20.07
C ASN A 59 0.56 17.49 19.11
N ALA A 60 0.90 17.10 17.89
CA ALA A 60 1.44 18.02 16.89
C ALA A 60 0.44 19.15 16.56
N ILE A 61 -0.86 18.83 16.45
CA ILE A 61 -1.92 19.83 16.25
C ILE A 61 -1.99 20.80 17.44
N LEU A 62 -1.88 20.31 18.67
CA LEU A 62 -1.87 21.16 19.87
C LEU A 62 -0.67 22.11 19.89
N LEU A 63 0.52 21.63 19.50
CA LEU A 63 1.72 22.47 19.38
C LEU A 63 1.56 23.53 18.29
N TYR A 64 1.02 23.15 17.14
CA TYR A 64 0.73 24.08 16.04
C TYR A 64 -0.26 25.18 16.43
N LYS A 65 -1.30 24.85 17.19
CA LYS A 65 -2.24 25.86 17.72
C LYS A 65 -1.58 26.91 18.61
N LYS A 66 -0.50 26.53 19.32
CA LYS A 66 0.28 27.44 20.17
C LYS A 66 1.36 28.17 19.40
N ASN A 67 1.88 27.57 18.34
CA ASN A 67 2.91 28.13 17.49
C ASN A 67 2.70 27.72 16.01
N SER A 68 2.28 28.68 15.19
CA SER A 68 2.00 28.45 13.77
C SER A 68 3.23 28.10 12.93
N SER A 69 4.46 28.21 13.46
CA SER A 69 5.65 27.72 12.77
C SER A 69 5.76 26.19 12.75
N MET A 70 4.97 25.47 13.57
CA MET A 70 5.05 24.00 13.74
C MET A 70 4.29 23.20 12.66
N VAL A 71 4.17 23.75 11.44
CA VAL A 71 3.46 23.08 10.33
C VAL A 71 4.12 21.76 9.96
N HIS A 72 5.46 21.70 10.06
CA HIS A 72 6.23 20.53 9.66
C HIS A 72 5.91 19.32 10.55
N GLU A 73 5.73 19.53 11.85
CA GLU A 73 5.43 18.51 12.83
C GLU A 73 4.05 17.90 12.60
N VAL A 74 3.06 18.73 12.25
CA VAL A 74 1.73 18.25 11.86
C VAL A 74 1.82 17.41 10.59
N ARG A 75 2.58 17.85 9.58
CA ARG A 75 2.78 17.11 8.34
C ARG A 75 3.44 15.75 8.56
N GLU A 76 4.51 15.70 9.35
CA GLU A 76 5.20 14.45 9.66
C GLU A 76 4.28 13.50 10.44
N ALA A 77 3.58 13.99 11.47
CA ALA A 77 2.67 13.16 12.27
C ALA A 77 1.43 12.70 11.50
N ALA A 78 0.96 13.47 10.52
CA ALA A 78 -0.16 13.10 9.65
C ALA A 78 0.22 12.06 8.58
N THR A 79 1.51 11.78 8.39
CA THR A 79 1.97 10.78 7.43
C THR A 79 1.60 9.38 7.95
N PRO A 80 0.76 8.61 7.22
CA PRO A 80 0.29 7.33 7.72
C PRO A 80 1.37 6.26 7.68
N VAL A 81 1.29 5.28 8.59
CA VAL A 81 2.26 4.18 8.71
C VAL A 81 2.39 3.38 7.40
N HIS A 82 1.28 3.17 6.69
CA HIS A 82 1.31 2.44 5.42
C HIS A 82 2.13 3.13 4.32
N PHE A 83 2.42 4.43 4.43
CA PHE A 83 3.32 5.13 3.50
C PHE A 83 4.72 4.52 3.52
N ARG A 84 5.31 4.36 4.72
CA ARG A 84 6.64 3.74 4.88
C ARG A 84 6.62 2.25 4.53
N LEU A 85 5.50 1.57 4.76
CA LEU A 85 5.31 0.18 4.31
C LEU A 85 5.37 0.07 2.78
N LEU A 86 4.66 0.94 2.05
CA LEU A 86 4.70 0.94 0.59
C LEU A 86 6.10 1.27 0.08
N GLN A 87 6.82 2.20 0.72
CA GLN A 87 8.23 2.44 0.40
C GLN A 87 9.09 1.19 0.61
N SER A 88 8.91 0.48 1.72
CA SER A 88 9.69 -0.73 2.00
C SER A 88 9.40 -1.87 1.02
N ILE A 89 8.15 -2.01 0.57
CA ILE A 89 7.75 -2.95 -0.49
C ILE A 89 8.38 -2.53 -1.82
N GLY A 90 8.30 -1.24 -2.18
CA GLY A 90 8.84 -0.72 -3.45
C GLY A 90 10.34 -0.93 -3.61
N ASN A 91 11.07 -0.98 -2.49
CA ASN A 91 12.51 -1.26 -2.44
C ASN A 91 12.86 -2.76 -2.59
N LEU A 92 11.89 -3.66 -2.64
CA LEU A 92 12.13 -5.08 -2.92
C LEU A 92 12.31 -5.31 -4.43
N PRO A 93 13.04 -6.36 -4.86
CA PRO A 93 13.08 -6.75 -6.27
C PRO A 93 11.68 -7.01 -6.82
N GLY A 94 11.27 -6.27 -7.86
CA GLY A 94 9.92 -6.34 -8.42
C GLY A 94 8.83 -5.69 -7.56
N GLY A 95 9.20 -5.00 -6.47
CA GLY A 95 8.26 -4.41 -5.51
C GLY A 95 7.31 -3.38 -6.10
N ILE A 96 7.77 -2.58 -7.08
CA ILE A 96 6.92 -1.61 -7.78
C ILE A 96 5.76 -2.31 -8.51
N ARG A 97 6.02 -3.44 -9.17
CA ARG A 97 4.96 -4.24 -9.82
C ARG A 97 3.94 -4.72 -8.79
N VAL A 98 4.41 -5.23 -7.66
CA VAL A 98 3.52 -5.67 -6.56
C VAL A 98 2.63 -4.52 -6.06
N ILE A 99 3.17 -3.31 -5.90
CA ILE A 99 2.38 -2.13 -5.51
C ILE A 99 1.32 -1.79 -6.57
N CYS A 100 1.67 -1.88 -7.86
CA CYS A 100 0.72 -1.67 -8.95
C CYS A 100 -0.43 -2.71 -8.90
N ASP A 101 -0.11 -3.98 -8.68
CA ASP A 101 -1.10 -5.06 -8.58
C ASP A 101 -2.00 -4.88 -7.36
N MET A 102 -1.41 -4.54 -6.20
CA MET A 102 -2.17 -4.21 -4.97
C MET A 102 -3.16 -3.07 -5.22
N ARG A 103 -2.71 -2.02 -5.92
CA ARG A 103 -3.58 -0.89 -6.30
C ARG A 103 -4.67 -1.30 -7.27
N ALA A 104 -4.40 -2.18 -8.23
CA ALA A 104 -5.41 -2.69 -9.17
C ALA A 104 -6.51 -3.47 -8.44
N HIS A 105 -6.15 -4.33 -7.48
CA HIS A 105 -7.12 -5.07 -6.66
C HIS A 105 -7.96 -4.19 -5.74
N LEU A 106 -7.42 -3.05 -5.27
CA LEU A 106 -8.21 -2.07 -4.53
C LEU A 106 -9.24 -1.36 -5.41
N LEU A 107 -8.86 -1.02 -6.65
CA LEU A 107 -9.67 -0.19 -7.55
C LEU A 107 -10.68 -0.96 -8.40
N VAL A 108 -10.74 -2.30 -8.31
CA VAL A 108 -11.57 -3.16 -9.20
C VAL A 108 -11.30 -2.81 -10.68
N ALA A 109 -10.01 -2.77 -11.05
CA ALA A 109 -9.63 -2.52 -12.43
C ALA A 109 -9.63 -3.87 -13.18
N ASN A 110 -10.76 -4.24 -13.79
CA ASN A 110 -10.73 -5.21 -14.87
C ASN A 110 -9.91 -4.59 -16.01
N TYR A 111 -8.83 -5.26 -16.43
CA TYR A 111 -7.82 -4.72 -17.35
C TYR A 111 -8.36 -4.33 -18.73
N GLU A 112 -9.62 -4.63 -19.04
CA GLU A 112 -10.29 -4.16 -20.24
C GLU A 112 -11.70 -3.65 -19.91
N ALA A 113 -11.80 -2.33 -19.72
CA ALA A 113 -12.99 -1.68 -19.17
C ALA A 113 -14.06 -1.31 -20.22
N VAL A 114 -13.73 -1.35 -21.52
CA VAL A 114 -14.60 -0.83 -22.59
C VAL A 114 -15.18 -1.94 -23.47
N HIS A 115 -14.37 -2.94 -23.83
CA HIS A 115 -14.80 -4.10 -24.62
C HIS A 115 -14.09 -5.37 -24.12
N PRO A 116 -14.66 -6.12 -23.17
CA PRO A 116 -14.00 -7.32 -22.64
C PRO A 116 -13.54 -8.26 -23.75
N VAL A 117 -12.30 -8.76 -23.65
CA VAL A 117 -11.75 -9.75 -24.59
C VAL A 117 -12.43 -11.09 -24.37
N GLU A 118 -12.95 -11.65 -25.46
CA GLU A 118 -13.69 -12.92 -25.46
C GLU A 118 -12.75 -14.16 -25.53
N GLY A 119 -11.44 -13.95 -25.41
CA GLY A 119 -10.43 -15.01 -25.37
C GLY A 119 -9.26 -14.81 -26.35
N VAL A 120 -8.42 -15.83 -26.49
CA VAL A 120 -7.13 -15.75 -27.22
C VAL A 120 -7.31 -15.42 -28.71
N VAL A 121 -8.38 -15.91 -29.34
CA VAL A 121 -8.70 -15.61 -30.74
C VAL A 121 -9.06 -14.13 -30.94
N ASP A 122 -9.75 -13.53 -29.96
CA ASP A 122 -10.12 -12.12 -29.98
C ASP A 122 -8.87 -11.23 -29.82
N ILE A 123 -7.97 -11.56 -28.88
CA ILE A 123 -6.68 -10.87 -28.75
C ILE A 123 -5.91 -10.88 -30.09
N LYS A 124 -5.81 -12.04 -30.75
CA LYS A 124 -5.10 -12.18 -32.04
C LYS A 124 -5.66 -11.26 -33.12
N LYS A 125 -6.98 -11.00 -33.11
CA LYS A 125 -7.60 -10.03 -34.03
C LYS A 125 -7.30 -8.58 -33.63
N ARG A 126 -7.26 -8.28 -32.32
CA ARG A 126 -6.99 -6.94 -31.77
C ARG A 126 -5.54 -6.50 -31.90
N VAL A 127 -4.58 -7.42 -32.01
CA VAL A 127 -3.14 -7.12 -32.24
C VAL A 127 -2.65 -7.43 -33.66
N GLY A 128 -3.58 -7.61 -34.61
CA GLY A 128 -3.26 -7.93 -36.00
C GLY A 128 -2.71 -6.74 -36.80
N PRO A 129 -2.35 -6.94 -38.09
CA PRO A 129 -1.62 -5.95 -38.92
C PRO A 129 -2.28 -4.56 -39.08
N HIS A 130 -3.56 -4.42 -38.70
CA HIS A 130 -4.37 -3.21 -38.87
C HIS A 130 -4.82 -2.59 -37.54
N ARG A 131 -4.20 -2.98 -36.43
CA ARG A 131 -4.43 -2.46 -35.07
C ARG A 131 -3.07 -2.26 -34.39
N ARG A 132 -2.98 -1.28 -33.48
CA ARG A 132 -1.77 -0.99 -32.67
C ARG A 132 -2.17 -0.86 -31.21
#